data_AF-A0A3S1D310-F1
#
_entry.id   AF-A0A3S1D310-F1
#
_cell.length_a   1.000
_cell.length_b   1.000
_cell.length_c   1.000
_cell.angle_alpha   90.00
_cell.angle_beta   90.00
_cell.angle_gamma   90.00
#
_symmetry.space_group_name_H-M   'P 1'
#
loop_
_entity.id
_entity.type
_entity.pdbx_description
1 polymer ?
#
loop_
_entity_poly.entity_id
_entity_poly.type
_entity_poly.pdbx_seq_one_letter_code
_entity_poly.pdbx_strand_id
1 'polypeptide(L)'
;MILRDASLGLTRFDEFRKSLGIAPTILTRRLATLTEEGLLEKRRYSERPPRDEYVLTAAGRDFLPVLILLGAWGRQYRGEGRLARYIDAETGEEIEPVAVDAVSGAKIGTRPIRVATPE
;
A
#
# COMPACT_ATOMS: atom_id res chain seq x y z
N MET A 1 6.21 2.64 -5.09
CA MET A 1 4.74 2.58 -5.35
C MET A 1 4.10 3.57 -4.40
N ILE A 2 3.13 4.40 -4.81
CA ILE A 2 2.68 5.55 -3.98
C ILE A 2 2.25 5.14 -2.56
N LEU A 3 1.32 4.18 -2.40
CA LEU A 3 0.83 3.79 -1.07
C LEU A 3 1.91 3.18 -0.16
N ARG A 4 2.83 2.39 -0.72
CA ARG A 4 4.00 1.88 0.04
C ARG A 4 4.95 3.00 0.41
N ASP A 5 5.21 3.91 -0.50
CA ASP A 5 6.11 5.02 -0.23
C ASP A 5 5.49 5.93 0.86
N ALA A 6 4.16 6.10 0.84
CA ALA A 6 3.42 6.79 1.90
C ALA A 6 3.46 6.04 3.25
N SER A 7 3.39 4.71 3.24
CA SER A 7 3.53 3.91 4.47
C SER A 7 4.94 3.97 5.07
N LEU A 8 5.95 4.31 4.25
CA LEU A 8 7.32 4.57 4.69
C LEU A 8 7.54 6.02 5.15
N GLY A 9 6.49 6.83 5.21
CA GLY A 9 6.54 8.20 5.71
C GLY A 9 6.82 9.28 4.65
N LEU A 10 6.84 8.94 3.36
CA LEU A 10 6.90 9.96 2.31
C LEU A 10 5.54 10.64 2.21
N THR A 11 5.50 11.98 2.28
CA THR A 11 4.24 12.71 2.23
C THR A 11 4.23 13.81 1.18
N ARG A 12 5.39 14.22 0.66
CA ARG A 12 5.51 15.33 -0.29
C ARG A 12 5.59 14.85 -1.72
N PHE A 13 5.05 15.64 -2.65
CA PHE A 13 5.07 15.34 -4.09
C PHE A 13 6.48 15.05 -4.62
N ASP A 14 7.47 15.87 -4.24
CA ASP A 14 8.85 15.70 -4.69
C ASP A 14 9.51 14.42 -4.16
N GLU A 15 9.12 13.96 -2.96
CA GLU A 15 9.59 12.71 -2.39
C GLU A 15 9.05 11.52 -3.18
N PHE A 16 7.75 11.52 -3.47
CA PHE A 16 7.14 10.51 -4.34
C PHE A 16 7.76 10.51 -5.73
N ARG A 17 7.99 11.69 -6.33
CA ARG A 17 8.61 11.81 -7.65
C ARG A 17 10.01 11.21 -7.65
N LYS A 18 10.82 11.54 -6.64
CA LYS A 18 12.19 11.03 -6.50
C LYS A 18 12.22 9.52 -6.26
N SER A 19 11.32 9.00 -5.43
CA SER A 19 11.21 7.57 -5.14
C SER A 19 10.75 6.74 -6.34
N LEU A 20 9.76 7.24 -7.09
CA LEU A 20 9.11 6.48 -8.15
C LEU A 20 9.76 6.64 -9.53
N GLY A 21 10.49 7.74 -9.76
CA GLY A 21 11.10 8.02 -11.07
C GLY A 21 10.09 8.21 -12.21
N ILE A 22 8.83 8.53 -11.90
CA ILE A 22 7.76 8.70 -12.89
C ILE A 22 7.57 10.16 -13.30
N ALA A 23 7.00 10.36 -14.49
CA ALA A 23 6.67 11.69 -15.00
C ALA A 23 5.72 12.44 -14.03
N PRO A 24 5.93 13.76 -13.80
CA PRO A 24 5.13 14.55 -12.86
C PRO A 24 3.62 14.48 -13.14
N THR A 25 3.22 14.57 -14.42
CA THR A 25 1.80 14.52 -14.81
C THR A 25 1.13 13.19 -14.42
N ILE A 26 1.85 12.07 -14.56
CA ILE A 26 1.35 10.75 -14.16
C ILE A 26 1.25 10.66 -12.63
N LEU A 27 2.23 11.19 -11.91
CA LEU A 27 2.18 11.24 -10.45
C LEU A 27 0.99 12.06 -9.95
N THR A 28 0.77 13.25 -10.51
CA THR A 28 -0.37 14.11 -10.16
C THR A 28 -1.69 13.37 -10.36
N ARG A 29 -1.89 12.72 -11.52
CA ARG A 29 -3.11 11.95 -11.79
C ARG A 29 -3.32 10.82 -10.78
N ARG A 30 -2.27 10.07 -10.46
CA ARG A 30 -2.37 8.95 -9.51
C ARG A 30 -2.63 9.41 -8.08
N LEU A 31 -2.00 10.50 -7.65
CA LEU A 31 -2.28 11.09 -6.33
C LEU A 31 -3.71 11.61 -6.24
N ALA A 32 -4.21 12.25 -7.31
CA ALA A 32 -5.60 12.69 -7.38
C ALA A 32 -6.57 11.50 -7.25
N THR A 33 -6.39 10.46 -8.07
CA THR A 33 -7.23 9.24 -7.98
C THR A 33 -7.17 8.60 -6.59
N LEU A 34 -5.99 8.43 -6.00
CA LEU A 34 -5.88 7.84 -4.65
C LEU A 34 -6.53 8.72 -3.57
N THR A 35 -6.60 10.04 -3.78
CA THR A 35 -7.30 10.96 -2.88
C THR A 35 -8.82 10.87 -3.08
N GLU A 36 -9.27 10.82 -4.33
CA GLU A 36 -10.70 10.67 -4.70
C GLU A 36 -11.28 9.34 -4.18
N GLU A 37 -10.52 8.25 -4.27
CA GLU A 37 -10.88 6.93 -3.73
C GLU A 37 -10.73 6.82 -2.20
N GLY A 38 -10.33 7.91 -1.52
CA GLY A 38 -10.24 7.96 -0.07
C GLY A 38 -9.10 7.14 0.54
N LEU A 39 -8.09 6.72 -0.24
CA LEU A 39 -6.90 6.01 0.24
C LEU A 39 -5.82 6.97 0.75
N LEU A 40 -5.80 8.18 0.18
CA LEU A 40 -4.97 9.29 0.63
C LEU A 40 -5.84 10.49 0.98
N GLU A 41 -5.34 11.33 1.87
CA GLU A 41 -5.89 12.66 2.13
C GLU A 41 -4.84 13.68 1.75
N LYS A 42 -5.25 14.70 0.98
CA LYS A 42 -4.41 15.86 0.68
C LYS A 42 -4.61 16.93 1.74
N ARG A 43 -3.59 17.18 2.56
CA ARG A 43 -3.63 18.15 3.66
C ARG A 43 -2.67 19.30 3.42
N ARG A 44 -3.15 20.53 3.67
CA ARG A 44 -2.32 21.74 3.76
C ARG A 44 -1.67 21.81 5.15
N TYR A 45 -0.34 21.82 5.22
CA TYR A 45 0.37 21.89 6.51
C TYR A 45 1.08 23.23 6.77
N SER A 46 1.22 24.06 5.74
CA SER A 46 1.79 25.41 5.86
C SER A 46 1.05 26.35 4.93
N GLU A 47 0.50 27.44 5.44
CA GLU A 47 -0.17 28.46 4.61
C GLU A 47 0.81 29.49 4.01
N ARG A 48 2.01 29.65 4.60
CA ARG A 48 2.98 30.68 4.23
C ARG A 48 4.43 30.15 4.33
N PRO A 49 5.03 29.63 3.23
CA PRO A 49 4.43 29.41 1.92
C PRO A 49 3.42 28.24 1.94
N PRO A 50 2.44 28.22 1.02
CA PRO A 50 1.55 27.07 0.79
C PRO A 50 2.32 25.76 0.59
N ARG A 51 2.10 24.78 1.46
CA ARG A 51 2.65 23.42 1.30
C ARG A 51 1.61 22.36 1.61
N ASP A 52 1.46 21.44 0.67
CA ASP A 52 0.55 20.31 0.76
C ASP A 52 1.35 19.02 1.01
N GLU A 53 0.72 18.10 1.70
CA GLU A 53 1.17 16.73 1.92
C GLU A 53 0.05 15.74 1.60
N TYR A 54 0.42 14.50 1.30
CA TYR A 54 -0.49 13.38 1.05
C TYR A 54 -0.25 12.34 2.14
N VAL A 55 -1.28 12.06 2.93
CA VAL A 55 -1.20 11.15 4.07
C VAL A 55 -2.17 9.99 3.91
N LEU A 56 -1.81 8.81 4.42
CA LEU A 56 -2.69 7.64 4.40
C LEU A 56 -3.90 7.86 5.31
N THR A 57 -5.09 7.63 4.76
CA THR A 57 -6.33 7.51 5.54
C THR A 57 -6.36 6.16 6.27
N ALA A 58 -7.39 5.93 7.08
CA ALA A 58 -7.64 4.60 7.66
C ALA A 58 -7.78 3.54 6.56
N ALA A 59 -8.63 3.79 5.56
CA ALA A 59 -8.81 2.88 4.43
C ALA A 59 -7.49 2.62 3.65
N GLY A 60 -6.66 3.65 3.47
CA GLY A 60 -5.35 3.52 2.85
C GLY A 60 -4.39 2.60 3.63
N ARG A 61 -4.41 2.69 4.98
CA ARG A 61 -3.61 1.82 5.85
C ARG A 61 -4.11 0.38 5.81
N ASP A 62 -5.43 0.19 5.89
CA ASP A 62 -6.07 -1.14 5.84
C ASP A 62 -5.86 -1.84 4.50
N PHE A 63 -5.52 -1.08 3.44
CA PHE A 63 -5.19 -1.64 2.13
C PHE A 63 -3.73 -2.13 2.01
N LEU A 64 -2.82 -1.71 2.90
CA LEU A 64 -1.40 -2.10 2.83
C LEU A 64 -1.17 -3.63 2.88
N PRO A 65 -1.84 -4.40 3.76
CA PRO A 65 -1.70 -5.86 3.79
C PRO A 65 -2.03 -6.52 2.44
N VAL A 66 -3.03 -6.00 1.72
CA VAL A 66 -3.41 -6.49 0.39
C VAL A 66 -2.27 -6.31 -0.61
N LEU A 67 -1.60 -5.15 -0.59
CA LEU A 67 -0.46 -4.87 -1.45
C LEU A 67 0.75 -5.75 -1.12
N ILE A 68 0.97 -6.07 0.15
CA ILE A 68 2.05 -6.96 0.60
C ILE A 68 1.79 -8.38 0.07
N LEU A 69 0.57 -8.91 0.22
CA LEU A 69 0.15 -10.21 -0.31
C LEU A 69 0.31 -10.30 -1.83
N LEU A 70 -0.17 -9.27 -2.56
CA LEU A 70 -0.01 -9.19 -4.02
C LEU A 70 1.46 -9.17 -4.42
N GLY A 71 2.30 -8.44 -3.67
CA GLY A 71 3.74 -8.40 -3.88
C GLY A 71 4.42 -9.75 -3.67
N ALA A 72 4.01 -10.52 -2.66
CA ALA A 72 4.53 -11.86 -2.40
C ALA A 72 4.15 -12.85 -3.51
N TRP A 73 2.89 -12.84 -3.96
CA TRP A 73 2.48 -13.61 -5.14
C TRP A 73 3.33 -13.23 -6.37
N GLY A 74 3.51 -11.92 -6.59
CA GLY A 74 4.36 -11.43 -7.67
C GLY A 74 5.79 -11.94 -7.56
N ARG A 75 6.39 -11.96 -6.36
CA ARG A 75 7.74 -12.51 -6.14
C ARG A 75 7.82 -13.98 -6.52
N GLN A 76 6.85 -14.78 -6.08
CA GLN A 76 6.85 -16.22 -6.29
C GLN A 76 6.70 -16.61 -7.76
N TYR A 77 5.86 -15.91 -8.52
CA TYR A 77 5.46 -16.36 -9.88
C TYR A 77 5.91 -15.45 -11.02
N ARG A 78 6.33 -14.22 -10.73
CA ARG A 78 6.69 -13.19 -11.74
C ARG A 78 8.02 -12.51 -11.45
N GLY A 79 8.59 -12.71 -10.27
CA GLY A 79 9.74 -11.95 -9.79
C GLY A 79 11.05 -12.66 -10.07
N GLU A 80 11.85 -12.14 -11.01
CA GLU A 80 13.29 -12.43 -11.10
C GLU A 80 14.07 -11.75 -9.94
N GLY A 81 13.55 -11.81 -8.71
CA GLY A 81 14.17 -11.20 -7.53
C GLY A 81 14.07 -9.67 -7.40
N ARG A 82 13.36 -8.98 -8.30
CA ARG A 82 13.31 -7.50 -8.36
C ARG A 82 12.20 -6.83 -7.54
N LEU A 83 11.30 -7.60 -6.95
CA LEU A 83 10.19 -7.05 -6.16
C LEU A 83 10.59 -6.92 -4.68
N ALA A 84 10.05 -5.89 -4.03
CA ALA A 84 10.39 -5.57 -2.64
C ALA A 84 10.09 -6.75 -1.70
N ARG A 85 10.97 -6.96 -0.73
CA ARG A 85 10.78 -7.81 0.45
C ARG A 85 10.40 -6.94 1.64
N TYR A 86 9.59 -7.49 2.53
CA TYR A 86 9.18 -6.82 3.76
C TYR A 86 9.86 -7.54 4.91
N ILE A 87 10.51 -6.78 5.78
CA ILE A 87 11.25 -7.29 6.93
C ILE A 87 10.53 -6.79 8.17
N ASP A 88 10.33 -7.68 9.14
CA ASP A 88 9.84 -7.30 10.46
C ASP A 88 10.91 -6.46 11.16
N ALA A 89 10.56 -5.25 11.57
CA ALA A 89 11.52 -4.31 12.12
C ALA A 89 12.00 -4.71 13.53
N GLU A 90 11.25 -5.54 14.25
CA GLU A 90 11.59 -6.00 15.59
C GLU A 90 12.47 -7.26 15.53
N THR A 91 12.14 -8.22 14.66
CA THR A 91 12.87 -9.50 14.56
C THR A 91 13.99 -9.49 13.52
N GLY A 92 13.89 -8.62 12.51
CA GLY A 92 14.80 -8.61 11.35
C GLY A 92 14.53 -9.73 10.34
N GLU A 93 13.48 -10.54 10.54
CA GLU A 93 13.13 -11.65 9.66
C GLU A 93 12.28 -11.20 8.47
N GLU A 94 12.40 -11.91 7.35
CA GLU A 94 11.53 -11.67 6.19
C GLU A 94 10.07 -12.07 6.52
N ILE A 95 9.15 -11.15 6.31
CA ILE A 95 7.72 -11.38 6.50
C ILE A 95 7.23 -12.31 5.39
N GLU A 96 6.71 -13.48 5.78
CA GLU A 96 5.88 -14.33 4.93
C GLU A 96 4.40 -13.89 5.08
N PRO A 97 3.85 -13.11 4.15
CA PRO A 97 2.49 -12.61 4.31
C PRO A 97 1.47 -13.70 4.05
N VAL A 98 0.56 -13.88 5.01
CA VAL A 98 -0.56 -14.82 4.92
C VAL A 98 -1.86 -14.12 5.30
N ALA A 99 -2.96 -14.48 4.63
CA ALA A 99 -4.29 -14.09 5.05
C ALA A 99 -4.85 -15.16 5.98
N VAL A 100 -5.32 -14.76 7.16
CA VAL A 100 -5.91 -15.64 8.16
C VAL A 100 -7.35 -15.23 8.38
N ASP A 101 -8.27 -16.21 8.39
CA ASP A 101 -9.63 -15.99 8.87
C ASP A 101 -9.58 -15.74 10.38
N ALA A 102 -9.95 -14.53 10.80
CA ALA A 102 -9.95 -14.15 12.21
C ALA A 102 -10.93 -14.98 13.06
N VAL A 103 -11.96 -15.56 12.48
CA VAL A 103 -12.95 -16.36 13.21
C VAL A 103 -12.43 -17.76 13.50
N SER A 104 -11.92 -18.46 12.49
CA SER A 104 -11.48 -19.85 12.64
C SER A 104 -9.97 -20.03 12.89
N GLY A 105 -9.18 -18.97 12.74
CA GLY A 105 -7.71 -19.01 12.80
C GLY A 105 -7.05 -19.74 11.62
N ALA A 106 -7.83 -20.20 10.64
CA ALA A 106 -7.29 -20.92 9.50
C ALA A 106 -6.70 -19.96 8.44
N LYS A 107 -5.61 -20.36 7.80
CA LYS A 107 -5.10 -19.67 6.61
C LYS A 107 -6.17 -19.72 5.51
N ILE A 108 -6.49 -18.58 4.92
CA ILE A 108 -7.42 -18.48 3.78
C ILE A 108 -6.89 -19.36 2.63
N GLY A 109 -7.79 -20.12 2.01
CA GLY A 109 -7.46 -21.08 0.93
C GLY A 109 -7.12 -22.50 1.39
N THR A 110 -6.98 -22.74 2.70
CA THR A 110 -6.75 -24.12 3.22
C THR A 110 -8.02 -24.91 3.49
N ARG A 111 -9.18 -24.25 3.46
CA ARG A 111 -10.51 -24.84 3.67
C ARG A 111 -11.42 -24.44 2.50
N PRO A 112 -12.45 -25.25 2.16
CA PRO A 112 -13.41 -24.90 1.13
C PRO A 112 -14.10 -23.56 1.43
N ILE A 113 -14.13 -22.64 0.46
CA ILE A 113 -14.80 -21.34 0.56
C ILE A 113 -16.07 -21.40 -0.29
N ARG A 114 -17.20 -20.98 0.27
CA ARG A 114 -18.45 -20.78 -0.49
C ARG A 114 -18.79 -19.29 -0.47
N VAL A 115 -19.18 -18.77 -1.62
CA VAL A 115 -19.69 -17.40 -1.74
C VAL A 115 -21.18 -17.43 -1.44
N ALA A 116 -21.62 -16.66 -0.46
CA ALA A 116 -23.03 -16.35 -0.26
C ALA A 116 -23.31 -15.00 -0.94
N THR A 117 -24.18 -14.99 -1.93
CA THR A 117 -24.63 -13.75 -2.56
C THR A 117 -25.69 -13.11 -1.67
N PRO A 118 -25.61 -11.80 -1.35
CA PRO A 118 -26.70 -11.13 -0.64
C PRO A 118 -27.99 -11.18 -1.47
N GLU A 119 -29.12 -11.38 -0.81
CA GLU A 119 -30.47 -11.21 -1.40
C GLU A 119 -30.78 -9.75 -1.73
#